data_AF-A0A3C0IYF9-F1
#
_entry.id   AF-A0A3C0IYF9-F1
#
_cell.length_a   1.000
_cell.length_b   1.000
_cell.length_c   1.000
_cell.angle_alpha   90.00
_cell.angle_beta   90.00
_cell.angle_gamma   90.00
#
_symmetry.space_group_name_H-M   'P 1'
#
loop_
_entity.id
_entity.type
_entity.pdbx_description
1 polymer ?
#
loop_
_entity_poly.entity_id
_entity_poly.type
_entity_poly.pdbx_seq_one_letter_code
_entity_poly.pdbx_strand_id
1 'polypeptide(L)'
;MKKNLTIIAIALLVMAMAIPASAAGLTLSGEYSAKFTYDFKGDRELWDPYLLANASQLKLNLTFNEGEKITAYLPLTIKPVVGTLKTTVGNWYFAYDADPWAFWASNNASTNAKKFASVGDPLGIL
;
A
#
# COMPACT_ATOMS: atom_id res chain seq x y z
N MET A 1 0.09 -4.45 18.09
CA MET A 1 0.25 -3.35 17.10
C MET A 1 1.69 -2.84 16.97
N LYS A 2 2.47 -2.65 18.06
CA LYS A 2 3.86 -2.15 17.99
C LYS A 2 4.86 -3.07 17.25
N LYS A 3 4.79 -4.40 17.38
CA LYS A 3 5.75 -5.35 16.76
C LYS A 3 5.70 -5.43 15.22
N ASN A 4 4.52 -5.25 14.61
CA ASN A 4 4.37 -5.45 13.16
C ASN A 4 4.82 -4.23 12.34
N LEU A 5 4.71 -3.01 12.89
CA LEU A 5 5.25 -1.79 12.25
C LEU A 5 6.78 -1.70 12.38
N THR A 6 7.36 -2.17 13.49
CA THR A 6 8.82 -2.14 13.70
C THR A 6 9.55 -3.10 12.75
N ILE A 7 8.97 -4.25 12.41
CA ILE A 7 9.54 -5.20 11.42
C ILE A 7 9.53 -4.60 10.00
N ILE A 8 8.44 -3.91 9.63
CA ILE A 8 8.33 -3.26 8.31
C ILE A 8 9.30 -2.07 8.19
N ALA A 9 9.51 -1.30 9.27
CA ALA A 9 10.46 -0.20 9.32
C ALA A 9 11.94 -0.66 9.24
N ILE A 10 12.29 -1.80 9.83
CA ILE A 10 13.64 -2.37 9.76
C ILE A 10 13.91 -3.01 8.38
N ALA A 11 12.92 -3.65 7.77
CA ALA A 11 13.05 -4.19 6.41
C ALA A 11 13.23 -3.07 5.36
N LEU A 12 12.54 -1.94 5.50
CA LEU A 12 12.78 -0.76 4.62
C LEU A 12 14.15 -0.11 4.85
N LEU A 13 14.66 -0.11 6.09
CA LEU A 13 15.96 0.48 6.41
C LEU A 13 17.13 -0.34 5.84
N VAL A 14 17.04 -1.68 5.86
CA VAL A 14 18.03 -2.58 5.22
C VAL A 14 18.03 -2.42 3.70
N MET A 15 16.87 -2.16 3.10
CA MET A 15 16.77 -1.86 1.66
C MET A 15 17.36 -0.49 1.29
N ALA A 16 17.42 0.48 2.21
CA ALA A 16 18.00 1.81 1.94
C ALA A 16 19.53 1.88 2.15
N MET A 17 20.15 0.93 2.87
CA MET A 17 21.57 1.00 3.24
C MET A 17 22.51 0.19 2.34
N ALA A 18 21.98 -0.65 1.44
CA ALA A 18 22.77 -1.62 0.67
C ALA A 18 22.98 -1.25 -0.82
N ILE A 19 22.56 -0.07 -1.29
CA ILE A 19 22.45 0.21 -2.74
C ILE A 19 23.25 1.47 -3.16
N PRO A 20 24.05 1.43 -4.25
CA PRO A 20 24.83 2.58 -4.71
C PRO A 20 23.92 3.72 -5.20
N ALA A 21 23.87 4.79 -4.40
CA ALA A 21 22.89 5.88 -4.40
C ALA A 21 22.77 6.80 -5.64
N SER A 22 23.17 6.42 -6.85
CA SER A 22 23.20 7.37 -7.98
C SER A 22 21.95 7.41 -8.86
N ALA A 23 20.97 6.49 -8.71
CA ALA A 23 19.78 6.43 -9.58
C ALA A 23 18.47 6.03 -8.88
N ALA A 24 18.41 6.13 -7.54
CA ALA A 24 17.21 5.85 -6.78
C ALA A 24 16.20 7.02 -6.87
N GLY A 25 15.00 6.75 -7.37
CA GLY A 25 13.87 7.66 -7.44
C GLY A 25 12.71 7.19 -6.55
N LEU A 26 12.27 8.04 -5.63
CA LEU A 26 11.05 7.84 -4.85
C LEU A 26 9.92 8.71 -5.42
N THR A 27 8.87 8.06 -5.92
CA THR A 27 7.65 8.71 -6.39
C THR A 27 6.55 8.54 -5.36
N LEU A 28 5.99 9.65 -4.89
CA LEU A 28 4.81 9.69 -4.04
C LEU A 28 3.64 10.27 -4.84
N SER A 29 2.56 9.51 -4.97
CA SER A 29 1.29 10.01 -5.51
C SER A 29 0.18 9.76 -4.50
N GLY A 30 -0.85 10.59 -4.49
CA GLY A 30 -1.96 10.42 -3.56
C GLY A 30 -3.22 11.14 -3.98
N GLU A 31 -4.34 10.67 -3.47
CA GLU A 31 -5.68 11.21 -3.71
C GLU A 31 -6.34 11.43 -2.34
N TYR A 32 -6.78 12.65 -2.08
CA TYR A 32 -7.68 12.95 -0.97
C TYR A 32 -9.10 13.06 -1.51
N SER A 33 -10.01 12.26 -0.96
CA SER A 33 -11.44 12.32 -1.29
C SER A 33 -12.31 12.21 -0.05
N ALA A 34 -13.43 12.94 -0.06
CA ALA A 34 -14.49 12.84 0.94
C ALA A 34 -15.81 12.77 0.18
N LYS A 35 -16.58 11.69 0.37
CA LYS A 35 -17.87 11.51 -0.30
C LYS A 35 -18.99 11.66 0.72
N PHE A 36 -19.87 12.63 0.50
CA PHE A 36 -21.13 12.73 1.22
C PHE A 36 -22.27 12.36 0.29
N THR A 37 -23.25 11.63 0.81
CA THR A 37 -24.52 11.40 0.11
C THR A 37 -25.56 12.27 0.81
N TYR A 38 -26.19 13.14 0.04
CA TYR A 38 -27.29 13.96 0.52
C TYR A 38 -28.54 13.09 0.69
N ASP A 39 -29.10 13.06 1.90
CA ASP A 39 -30.31 12.29 2.21
C ASP A 39 -31.31 13.18 2.93
N PHE A 40 -32.55 13.22 2.41
CA PHE A 40 -33.67 13.91 3.04
C PHE A 40 -34.36 12.93 3.98
N LYS A 41 -33.97 12.93 5.26
CA LYS A 41 -34.67 12.15 6.26
C LYS A 41 -35.68 13.02 7.01
N GLY A 42 -36.95 12.91 6.62
CA GLY A 42 -38.09 13.53 7.34
C GLY A 42 -38.11 15.06 7.31
N ASP A 43 -38.20 15.63 6.10
CA ASP A 43 -38.45 17.06 5.84
C ASP A 43 -37.41 18.06 6.40
N ARG A 44 -36.19 17.60 6.74
CA ARG A 44 -35.08 18.47 7.13
C ARG A 44 -33.82 18.16 6.33
N GLU A 45 -33.15 19.21 5.88
CA GLU A 45 -31.82 19.13 5.30
C GLU A 45 -30.82 18.73 6.38
N LEU A 46 -30.18 17.57 6.23
CA LEU A 46 -29.14 17.11 7.15
C LEU A 46 -27.78 17.39 6.52
N TRP A 47 -27.34 18.65 6.59
CA TRP A 47 -25.98 19.05 6.26
C TRP A 47 -25.14 19.09 7.54
N ASP A 48 -24.31 18.06 7.75
CA ASP A 48 -23.37 18.00 8.87
C ASP A 48 -21.93 17.86 8.34
N PRO A 49 -21.08 18.91 8.50
CA PRO A 49 -19.68 18.88 8.05
C PRO A 49 -18.83 17.82 8.77
N TYR A 50 -19.23 17.33 9.95
CA TYR A 50 -18.54 16.22 10.63
C TYR A 50 -18.71 14.88 9.88
N LEU A 51 -19.81 14.71 9.13
CA LEU A 51 -19.99 13.53 8.27
C LEU A 51 -18.98 13.52 7.11
N LEU A 52 -18.62 14.69 6.56
CA LEU A 52 -17.55 14.79 5.56
C LEU A 52 -16.20 14.40 6.14
N ALA A 53 -15.88 14.86 7.36
CA ALA A 53 -14.61 14.55 8.02
C ALA A 53 -14.50 13.04 8.30
N ASN A 54 -15.57 12.38 8.72
CA ASN A 54 -15.60 10.92 8.92
C ASN A 54 -15.57 10.12 7.61
N ALA A 55 -16.10 10.69 6.52
CA ALA A 55 -16.06 10.07 5.19
C ALA A 55 -14.75 10.33 4.43
N SER A 56 -13.83 11.12 4.99
CA SER A 56 -12.57 11.46 4.35
C SER A 56 -11.63 10.26 4.24
N GLN A 57 -10.98 10.16 3.09
CA GLN A 57 -10.02 9.12 2.75
C GLN A 57 -8.80 9.77 2.11
N LEU A 58 -7.62 9.43 2.63
CA LEU A 58 -6.35 9.72 1.97
C LEU A 58 -5.76 8.42 1.44
N LYS A 59 -5.61 8.32 0.13
CA LYS A 59 -4.87 7.24 -0.53
C LYS A 59 -3.48 7.74 -0.87
N LEU A 60 -2.46 6.98 -0.54
CA LEU A 60 -1.08 7.25 -0.89
C LEU A 60 -0.52 6.03 -1.63
N ASN A 61 0.21 6.27 -2.70
CA ASN A 61 0.91 5.28 -3.50
C ASN A 61 2.39 5.66 -3.47
N LEU A 62 3.17 4.90 -2.72
CA LEU A 62 4.62 5.06 -2.66
C LEU A 62 5.25 4.08 -3.64
N THR A 63 5.99 4.58 -4.60
CA THR A 63 6.76 3.78 -5.55
C THR A 63 8.22 4.18 -5.45
N PHE A 64 9.06 3.24 -5.04
CA PHE A 64 10.51 3.39 -5.07
C PHE A 64 11.04 2.62 -6.28
N ASN A 65 11.84 3.27 -7.11
CA ASN A 65 12.57 2.64 -8.21
C ASN A 65 14.04 2.97 -8.08
N GLU A 66 14.91 1.99 -8.25
CA GLU A 66 16.35 2.24 -8.35
C GLU A 66 16.90 1.55 -9.59
N GLY A 67 17.37 2.39 -10.52
CA GLY A 67 17.65 1.96 -11.88
C GLY A 67 16.44 1.27 -12.52
N GLU A 68 16.69 0.23 -13.32
CA GLU A 68 15.65 -0.58 -13.97
C GLU A 68 15.35 -1.89 -13.23
N LYS A 69 15.99 -2.11 -12.07
CA LYS A 69 16.13 -3.45 -11.47
C LYS A 69 15.47 -3.58 -10.11
N ILE A 70 15.26 -2.49 -9.39
CA ILE A 70 14.65 -2.50 -8.06
C ILE A 70 13.36 -1.70 -8.10
N THR A 71 12.26 -2.31 -7.66
CA THR A 71 10.98 -1.64 -7.50
C THR A 71 10.31 -2.04 -6.18
N ALA A 72 9.96 -1.06 -5.36
CA ALA A 72 9.09 -1.24 -4.21
C ALA A 72 7.81 -0.44 -4.40
N TYR A 73 6.66 -1.05 -4.17
CA TYR A 73 5.35 -0.42 -4.23
C TYR A 73 4.59 -0.65 -2.92
N LEU A 74 4.18 0.44 -2.28
CA LEU A 74 3.44 0.43 -1.02
C LEU A 74 2.24 1.39 -1.10
N PRO A 75 1.03 0.87 -1.37
CA PRO A 75 -0.19 1.65 -1.28
C PRO A 75 -0.72 1.69 0.16
N LEU A 76 -1.06 2.88 0.63
CA LEU A 76 -1.63 3.14 1.95
C LEU A 76 -2.99 3.83 1.79
N THR A 77 -3.94 3.47 2.64
CA THR A 77 -5.22 4.15 2.78
C THR A 77 -5.42 4.54 4.24
N ILE A 78 -5.67 5.83 4.48
CA ILE A 78 -5.89 6.39 5.82
C ILE A 78 -7.35 6.88 5.90
N LYS A 79 -8.07 6.45 6.94
CA LYS A 79 -9.48 6.82 7.21
C LYS A 79 -9.83 6.80 8.70
N PRO A 80 -10.75 7.64 9.16
CA PRO A 80 -10.99 9.00 8.65
C PRO A 80 -9.72 9.84 8.81
N VAL A 81 -9.62 10.99 8.13
CA VAL A 81 -8.48 11.92 8.27
C VAL A 81 -8.58 12.76 9.55
N VAL A 82 -9.75 12.81 10.18
CA VAL A 82 -9.99 13.48 11.47
C VAL A 82 -10.54 12.46 12.48
N GLY A 83 -10.01 12.45 13.70
CA GLY A 83 -10.40 11.51 14.76
C GLY A 83 -9.44 10.31 14.87
N THR A 84 -9.96 9.12 15.19
CA THR A 84 -9.12 7.91 15.31
C THR A 84 -8.73 7.41 13.93
N LEU A 85 -7.50 7.70 13.52
CA LEU A 85 -6.94 7.27 12.24
C LEU A 85 -6.83 5.74 12.16
N LYS A 86 -7.36 5.16 11.09
CA LYS A 86 -7.13 3.77 10.69
C LYS A 86 -6.33 3.75 9.39
N THR A 87 -5.17 3.11 9.44
CA THR A 87 -4.32 2.90 8.28
C THR A 87 -4.47 1.46 7.79
N THR A 88 -4.73 1.31 6.50
CA THR A 88 -4.78 0.02 5.82
C THR A 88 -3.70 0.02 4.73
N VAL A 89 -2.93 -1.07 4.68
CA VAL A 89 -1.99 -1.32 3.58
C VAL A 89 -2.73 -2.06 2.47
N GLY A 90 -2.59 -1.60 1.24
CA GLY A 90 -3.14 -2.27 0.06
C GLY A 90 -2.22 -3.38 -0.47
N ASN A 91 -2.30 -3.63 -1.77
CA ASN A 91 -1.46 -4.63 -2.43
C ASN A 91 -0.03 -4.12 -2.63
N TRP A 92 0.86 -4.50 -1.73
CA TRP A 92 2.26 -4.09 -1.75
C TRP A 92 3.13 -5.17 -2.39
N TYR A 93 4.26 -4.74 -2.95
CA TYR A 93 5.32 -5.65 -3.38
C TYR A 93 6.68 -4.96 -3.34
N PHE A 94 7.72 -5.78 -3.24
CA PHE A 94 9.12 -5.43 -3.48
C PHE A 94 9.66 -6.42 -4.51
N ALA A 95 10.41 -5.94 -5.49
CA ALA A 95 11.04 -6.76 -6.50
C ALA A 95 12.47 -6.29 -6.75
N TYR A 96 13.36 -7.26 -6.85
CA TYR A 96 14.68 -7.14 -7.43
C TYR A 96 14.73 -8.06 -8.66
N ASP A 97 15.04 -7.50 -9.83
CA ASP A 97 14.99 -8.20 -11.10
C ASP A 97 16.29 -7.95 -11.90
N ALA A 98 17.38 -8.60 -11.49
CA ALA A 98 18.65 -8.55 -12.21
C ALA A 98 19.18 -9.95 -12.57
N ASP A 99 20.12 -10.00 -13.49
CA ASP A 99 20.78 -11.25 -13.89
C ASP A 99 21.99 -11.52 -12.97
N PRO A 100 22.23 -12.76 -12.50
CA PRO A 100 21.50 -14.01 -12.76
C PRO A 100 20.39 -14.35 -11.76
N TRP A 101 20.04 -13.45 -10.83
CA TRP A 101 19.10 -13.74 -9.75
C TRP A 101 18.03 -12.65 -9.61
N ALA A 102 16.77 -13.08 -9.60
CA ALA A 102 15.63 -12.25 -9.28
C ALA A 102 14.95 -12.75 -8.01
N PHE A 103 14.44 -11.83 -7.20
CA PHE A 103 13.60 -12.16 -6.06
C PHE A 103 12.55 -11.09 -5.81
N TRP A 104 11.42 -11.47 -5.23
CA TRP A 104 10.37 -10.54 -4.87
C TRP A 104 9.63 -11.00 -3.61
N ALA A 105 8.99 -10.04 -2.95
CA ALA A 105 8.11 -10.27 -1.82
C ALA A 105 6.84 -9.43 -2.02
N SER A 106 5.68 -9.97 -1.67
CA SER A 106 4.40 -9.27 -1.82
C SER A 106 3.39 -9.76 -0.79
N ASN A 107 2.33 -8.98 -0.54
CA ASN A 107 1.15 -9.58 0.09
C ASN A 107 0.41 -10.47 -0.92
N ASN A 108 0.06 -11.68 -0.48
CA ASN A 108 -0.52 -12.69 -1.36
C ASN A 108 -2.04 -12.51 -1.61
N ALA A 109 -2.50 -11.27 -1.75
CA ALA A 109 -3.90 -10.98 -2.07
C ALA A 109 -4.23 -11.46 -3.48
N SER A 110 -5.46 -11.96 -3.69
CA SER A 110 -5.90 -12.51 -4.98
C SER A 110 -5.82 -11.50 -6.14
N THR A 111 -5.92 -10.21 -5.82
CA THR A 111 -5.85 -9.07 -6.74
C THR A 111 -4.46 -8.45 -6.85
N ASN A 112 -3.44 -8.96 -6.14
CA ASN A 112 -2.07 -8.43 -6.26
C ASN A 112 -1.42 -9.00 -7.53
N ALA A 113 -0.91 -8.11 -8.39
CA ALA A 113 -0.21 -8.47 -9.63
C ALA A 113 1.08 -9.27 -9.40
N LYS A 114 1.71 -9.10 -8.23
CA LYS A 114 2.93 -9.82 -7.82
C LYS A 114 2.67 -10.90 -6.77
N LYS A 115 1.44 -11.40 -6.67
CA LYS A 115 1.10 -12.54 -5.78
C LYS A 115 1.91 -13.78 -6.16
N PHE A 116 2.20 -14.64 -5.19
CA PHE A 116 2.77 -15.94 -5.47
C PHE A 116 1.71 -16.83 -6.13
N ALA A 117 2.04 -17.37 -7.29
CA ALA A 117 1.26 -18.48 -7.85
C ALA A 117 1.49 -19.70 -6.95
N SER A 118 0.42 -20.32 -6.48
CA SER A 118 0.54 -21.67 -5.92
C SER A 118 1.05 -22.58 -7.03
N VAL A 119 2.07 -23.38 -6.73
CA VAL A 119 2.68 -24.32 -7.69
C VAL A 119 1.73 -25.52 -7.97
N GLY A 120 0.53 -25.53 -7.37
CA GLY A 120 -0.37 -26.67 -7.40
C GLY A 120 0.19 -27.81 -6.57
N ASP A 121 -0.21 -29.04 -6.87
CA ASP A 121 0.51 -30.23 -6.43
C ASP A 121 1.63 -30.51 -7.46
N PRO A 122 2.89 -30.16 -7.16
CA PRO A 122 4.00 -30.39 -8.08
C PRO A 122 4.30 -31.89 -8.28
N LEU A 123 3.77 -32.76 -7.42
CA LEU A 123 4.00 -34.19 -7.47
C LEU A 123 2.82 -34.96 -8.08
N GLY A 124 1.67 -34.31 -8.27
CA GLY A 124 0.47 -34.92 -8.87
C GLY A 124 -0.02 -36.17 -8.13
N ILE A 125 0.06 -36.19 -6.80
CA ILE A 125 -0.31 -37.32 -5.94
C ILE A 125 -1.81 -37.28 -5.57
N LEU A 126 -2.57 -36.28 -6.05
CA LEU A 126 -4.02 -36.15 -5.88
C LEU A 126 -4.80 -36.66 -7.09
#